data_AF-C7IWJ0-F1
#
_entry.id   AF-C7IWJ0-F1
#
_cell.length_a   1.000
_cell.length_b   1.000
_cell.length_c   1.000
_cell.angle_alpha   90.00
_cell.angle_beta   90.00
_cell.angle_gamma   90.00
#
_symmetry.space_group_name_H-M   'P 1'
#
loop_
_entity.id
_entity.type
_entity.pdbx_description
1 polymer ?
#
loop_
_entity_poly.entity_id
_entity_poly.type
_entity_poly.pdbx_seq_one_letter_code
_entity_poly.pdbx_strand_id
1 'polypeptide(L)'
;MRCLSQFMAPPSVAPCPARVLLVSTPSPPSLSRRRPAGRRCGGGDGGARLRTIRCGAATEEEDGDRRGERVEAAWEEEVAAPGRDLVTLAACLVGLLSGVSVVLFNLSVHEIRDLFWDGIPLRGASWLREESIGEIWQRVILVPVSGGIIVGVFNTLRSSIATNSNDTMSKIKGAFRPFLKAMAASFTLGTGNSLGPEGPSVEIGSSIAKGFGNVFKLEGGKKLSLVAAGSAAGIASGFNAAVAGCFFAVESVLWPTSVDSSSLSNSTPMVILSAVIASVVSEIGLGSDPAFTVPEYDFRSPTEIESMRIFT
;
A
#
# COMPACT_ATOMS: atom_id res chain seq x y z
N MET A 1 -34.51 -45.25 -12.11
CA MET A 1 -34.80 -45.52 -13.53
C MET A 1 -34.14 -44.44 -14.36
N ARG A 2 -33.45 -44.85 -15.44
CA ARG A 2 -32.93 -43.97 -16.50
C ARG A 2 -34.08 -43.02 -16.92
N CYS A 3 -33.84 -41.78 -17.31
CA CYS A 3 -33.08 -41.45 -18.50
C CYS A 3 -33.16 -39.93 -18.70
N LEU A 4 -32.11 -39.38 -19.32
CA LEU A 4 -32.20 -38.30 -20.31
C LEU A 4 -32.56 -36.91 -19.76
N SER A 5 -31.57 -36.00 -19.73
CA SER A 5 -31.25 -35.11 -20.87
C SER A 5 -31.86 -33.74 -20.53
N GLN A 6 -31.11 -32.65 -20.43
CA GLN A 6 -30.58 -31.85 -21.54
C GLN A 6 -29.70 -30.73 -20.93
N PHE A 7 -28.86 -30.10 -21.77
CA PHE A 7 -27.87 -29.04 -21.48
C PHE A 7 -26.51 -29.53 -20.98
N MET A 8 -25.49 -29.84 -21.80
CA MET A 8 -24.90 -29.18 -22.98
C MET A 8 -24.01 -27.96 -22.64
N ALA A 9 -22.73 -28.27 -22.40
CA ALA A 9 -21.50 -27.57 -22.88
C ALA A 9 -21.15 -26.16 -22.29
N PRO A 10 -19.91 -25.63 -22.49
CA PRO A 10 -18.93 -25.39 -21.42
C PRO A 10 -18.42 -23.90 -21.41
N PRO A 11 -17.13 -23.58 -21.15
CA PRO A 11 -16.59 -23.08 -19.88
C PRO A 11 -16.04 -21.64 -19.96
N SER A 12 -15.44 -21.19 -18.84
CA SER A 12 -14.43 -20.11 -18.76
C SER A 12 -14.93 -18.67 -18.92
N VAL A 13 -15.28 -18.05 -17.78
CA VAL A 13 -15.12 -16.60 -17.61
C VAL A 13 -14.10 -16.41 -16.49
N ALA A 14 -12.85 -16.15 -16.88
CA ALA A 14 -11.84 -15.61 -15.98
C ALA A 14 -12.21 -14.14 -15.64
N PRO A 15 -12.02 -13.67 -14.40
CA PRO A 15 -12.33 -12.30 -14.04
C PRO A 15 -11.35 -11.32 -14.67
N CYS A 16 -11.87 -10.39 -15.49
CA CYS A 16 -11.13 -9.23 -15.96
C CYS A 16 -10.76 -8.31 -14.77
N PRO A 17 -9.48 -7.99 -14.54
CA PRO A 17 -9.14 -6.91 -13.61
C PRO A 17 -9.48 -5.56 -14.24
N ALA A 18 -10.05 -4.68 -13.40
CA ALA A 18 -10.53 -3.35 -13.75
C ALA A 18 -9.44 -2.51 -14.45
N ARG A 19 -9.50 -2.45 -15.78
CA ARG A 19 -8.68 -1.56 -16.59
C ARG A 19 -9.30 -0.17 -16.52
N VAL A 20 -8.80 0.65 -15.60
CA VAL A 20 -9.06 2.09 -15.52
C VAL A 20 -8.71 2.70 -16.89
N LEU A 21 -9.76 3.00 -17.65
CA LEU A 21 -9.71 3.62 -18.97
C LEU A 21 -9.30 5.09 -18.80
N LEU A 22 -8.00 5.35 -18.91
CA LEU A 22 -7.50 6.68 -19.22
C LEU A 22 -8.00 7.07 -20.61
N VAL A 23 -8.95 7.99 -20.63
CA VAL A 23 -9.46 8.66 -21.83
C VAL A 23 -8.31 9.46 -22.45
N SER A 24 -7.65 8.87 -23.45
CA SER A 24 -6.87 9.62 -24.43
C SER A 24 -7.68 9.82 -25.70
N THR A 25 -7.71 11.08 -26.11
CA THR A 25 -8.48 11.70 -27.18
C THR A 25 -8.15 11.15 -28.58
N PRO A 26 -9.07 11.26 -29.56
CA PRO A 26 -8.98 10.55 -30.83
C PRO A 26 -8.01 11.21 -31.82
N SER A 27 -7.13 10.41 -32.42
CA SER A 27 -6.42 10.75 -33.66
C SER A 27 -6.92 9.87 -34.82
N PRO A 28 -7.13 10.43 -36.02
CA PRO A 28 -7.84 9.79 -37.14
C PRO A 28 -6.98 8.80 -37.97
N PRO A 29 -7.61 7.97 -38.82
CA PRO A 29 -7.08 6.67 -39.23
C PRO A 29 -6.19 6.70 -40.49
N SER A 30 -5.09 5.93 -40.45
CA SER A 30 -4.27 5.61 -41.61
C SER A 30 -4.67 4.26 -42.23
N LEU A 31 -5.14 4.33 -43.47
CA LEU A 31 -5.41 3.21 -44.37
C LEU A 31 -4.11 2.51 -44.83
N SER A 32 -4.03 1.18 -44.69
CA SER A 32 -3.43 0.23 -45.66
C SER A 32 -3.34 -1.16 -45.00
N ARG A 33 -4.05 -2.19 -45.47
CA ARG A 33 -3.85 -3.01 -46.69
C ARG A 33 -2.62 -3.93 -46.62
N ARG A 34 -2.84 -5.23 -46.33
CA ARG A 34 -2.16 -6.45 -46.86
C ARG A 34 -2.67 -7.66 -46.05
N ARG A 35 -3.45 -8.58 -46.63
CA ARG A 35 -3.10 -9.75 -47.50
C ARG A 35 -2.96 -11.07 -46.70
N PRO A 36 -3.19 -12.24 -47.33
CA PRO A 36 -3.77 -13.41 -46.66
C PRO A 36 -2.80 -14.60 -46.50
N ALA A 37 -3.14 -15.50 -45.58
CA ALA A 37 -2.80 -16.94 -45.60
C ALA A 37 -3.77 -17.64 -44.60
N GLY A 38 -4.51 -18.70 -44.87
CA GLY A 38 -4.50 -19.64 -45.99
C GLY A 38 -4.08 -21.04 -45.55
N ARG A 39 -5.06 -21.86 -45.13
CA ARG A 39 -5.07 -23.37 -45.09
C ARG A 39 -4.07 -24.02 -44.11
N ARG A 40 -4.23 -25.24 -43.59
CA ARG A 40 -5.14 -26.38 -43.84
C ARG A 40 -5.16 -27.31 -42.61
N CYS A 41 -6.22 -28.11 -42.57
CA CYS A 41 -6.56 -29.17 -41.64
C CYS A 41 -5.55 -30.34 -41.53
N GLY A 42 -5.65 -31.05 -40.41
CA GLY A 42 -5.21 -32.43 -40.15
C GLY A 42 -5.16 -32.61 -38.63
N GLY A 43 -6.06 -33.34 -37.96
CA GLY A 43 -6.48 -34.72 -38.23
C GLY A 43 -5.59 -35.64 -37.39
N GLY A 44 -6.11 -36.18 -36.29
CA GLY A 44 -5.30 -37.01 -35.38
C GLY A 44 -5.98 -37.34 -34.07
N ASP A 45 -6.89 -38.31 -34.16
CA ASP A 45 -7.44 -39.13 -33.08
C ASP A 45 -6.33 -39.70 -32.15
N GLY A 46 -6.59 -39.76 -30.84
CA GLY A 46 -5.60 -40.23 -29.87
C GLY A 46 -6.10 -40.08 -28.43
N GLY A 47 -6.72 -41.15 -27.92
CA GLY A 47 -7.40 -41.22 -26.63
C GLY A 47 -6.63 -40.64 -25.44
N ALA A 48 -7.23 -39.63 -24.80
CA ALA A 48 -6.76 -39.08 -23.54
C ALA A 48 -7.21 -39.98 -22.38
N ARG A 49 -6.24 -40.75 -21.92
CA ARG A 49 -6.25 -41.67 -20.78
C ARG A 49 -6.83 -41.03 -19.51
N LEU A 50 -7.79 -41.76 -18.93
CA LEU A 50 -8.33 -41.56 -17.58
C LEU A 50 -7.19 -41.33 -16.57
N ARG A 51 -7.03 -40.10 -16.08
CA ARG A 51 -6.34 -39.83 -14.81
C ARG A 51 -7.41 -39.65 -13.76
N THR A 52 -7.73 -40.75 -13.08
CA THR A 52 -8.45 -40.72 -11.81
C THR A 52 -7.63 -39.84 -10.87
N ILE A 53 -8.11 -38.62 -10.61
CA ILE A 53 -7.58 -37.78 -9.55
C ILE A 53 -7.92 -38.52 -8.27
N ARG A 54 -6.93 -39.23 -7.73
CA ARG A 54 -7.02 -39.86 -6.42
C ARG A 54 -7.20 -38.70 -5.43
N CYS A 55 -8.39 -38.60 -4.83
CA CYS A 55 -8.64 -37.76 -3.66
C CYS A 55 -7.72 -38.26 -2.54
N GLY A 56 -6.52 -37.71 -2.47
CA GLY A 56 -5.67 -37.79 -1.30
C GLY A 56 -6.14 -36.73 -0.32
N ALA A 57 -7.23 -37.00 0.38
CA ALA A 57 -7.57 -36.29 1.61
C ALA A 57 -6.78 -36.95 2.75
N ALA A 58 -5.48 -36.68 2.80
CA ALA A 58 -4.59 -36.97 3.93
C ALA A 58 -3.23 -36.34 3.60
N THR A 59 -2.69 -35.53 4.52
CA THR A 59 -1.43 -34.74 4.48
C THR A 59 -1.47 -33.32 3.92
N GLU A 60 -2.46 -32.50 4.30
CA GLU A 60 -2.31 -31.02 4.30
C GLU A 60 -1.57 -30.51 5.55
N GLU A 61 -1.53 -31.28 6.64
CA GLU A 61 -0.79 -30.90 7.87
C GLU A 61 0.73 -31.11 7.73
N GLU A 62 1.20 -32.17 7.07
CA GLU A 62 2.64 -32.38 6.83
C GLU A 62 3.23 -31.45 5.76
N ASP A 63 2.43 -30.98 4.78
CA ASP A 63 2.91 -30.04 3.77
C ASP A 63 3.00 -28.61 4.32
N GLY A 64 2.14 -28.28 5.30
CA GLY A 64 2.21 -27.04 6.07
C GLY A 64 3.50 -26.96 6.89
N ASP A 65 3.87 -28.04 7.58
CA ASP A 65 5.09 -28.12 8.39
C ASP A 65 6.34 -28.07 7.50
N ARG A 66 6.41 -28.86 6.42
CA ARG A 66 7.54 -28.83 5.47
C ARG A 66 7.65 -27.51 4.70
N ARG A 67 6.55 -26.80 4.46
CA ARG A 67 6.56 -25.45 3.87
C ARG A 67 6.98 -24.42 4.91
N GLY A 68 6.55 -24.58 6.16
CA GLY A 68 7.00 -23.81 7.32
C GLY A 68 8.51 -23.96 7.51
N GLU A 69 9.03 -25.18 7.60
CA GLU A 69 10.45 -25.51 7.69
C GLU A 69 11.26 -25.04 6.48
N ARG A 70 10.71 -25.11 5.25
CA ARG A 70 11.37 -24.55 4.05
C ARG A 70 11.40 -23.02 4.08
N VAL A 71 10.35 -22.42 4.63
CA VAL A 71 10.28 -20.99 4.90
C VAL A 71 11.35 -20.70 5.96
N GLU A 72 11.29 -21.26 7.17
CA GLU A 72 12.27 -21.19 8.29
C GLU A 72 13.73 -21.40 7.86
N ALA A 73 14.04 -22.50 7.18
CA ALA A 73 15.37 -22.80 6.65
C ALA A 73 15.82 -21.83 5.56
N ALA A 74 14.90 -21.30 4.74
CA ALA A 74 15.21 -20.18 3.85
C ALA A 74 15.58 -18.93 4.65
N TRP A 75 14.86 -18.57 5.72
CA TRP A 75 15.27 -17.42 6.58
C TRP A 75 16.63 -17.63 7.22
N GLU A 76 16.97 -18.84 7.69
CA GLU A 76 18.27 -19.10 8.33
C GLU A 76 19.44 -19.12 7.33
N GLU A 77 19.29 -19.75 6.16
CA GLU A 77 20.28 -19.63 5.06
C GLU A 77 20.36 -18.19 4.53
N GLU A 78 19.30 -17.38 4.69
CA GLU A 78 19.26 -16.01 4.22
C GLU A 78 20.07 -14.99 5.05
N VAL A 79 20.49 -15.32 6.27
CA VAL A 79 21.20 -14.39 7.18
C VAL A 79 22.73 -14.35 6.97
N ALA A 80 23.35 -15.28 6.24
CA ALA A 80 24.79 -15.55 6.36
C ALA A 80 25.76 -14.95 5.28
N ALA A 81 25.46 -13.85 4.57
CA ALA A 81 26.35 -13.32 3.52
C ALA A 81 26.80 -11.85 3.74
N PRO A 82 28.12 -11.54 3.66
CA PRO A 82 28.71 -10.28 4.15
C PRO A 82 28.29 -9.01 3.39
N GLY A 83 27.86 -9.12 2.13
CA GLY A 83 27.30 -8.00 1.35
C GLY A 83 25.78 -7.84 1.53
N ARG A 84 25.11 -8.84 2.13
CA ARG A 84 23.67 -8.83 2.40
C ARG A 84 23.36 -8.27 3.79
N ASP A 85 24.25 -8.45 4.76
CA ASP A 85 24.14 -7.85 6.10
C ASP A 85 23.93 -6.32 6.04
N LEU A 86 24.65 -5.63 5.13
CA LEU A 86 24.50 -4.20 4.92
C LEU A 86 23.08 -3.83 4.45
N VAL A 87 22.49 -4.65 3.57
CA VAL A 87 21.15 -4.43 3.02
C VAL A 87 20.09 -4.73 4.08
N THR A 88 20.26 -5.80 4.86
CA THR A 88 19.40 -6.13 5.99
C THR A 88 19.45 -5.04 7.06
N LEU A 89 20.65 -4.56 7.43
CA LEU A 89 20.83 -3.45 8.35
C LEU A 89 20.19 -2.17 7.81
N ALA A 90 20.37 -1.87 6.52
CA ALA A 90 19.73 -0.74 5.86
C ALA A 90 18.20 -0.84 5.95
N ALA A 91 17.62 -2.03 5.78
CA ALA A 91 16.19 -2.24 5.88
C ALA A 91 15.66 -2.08 7.31
N CYS A 92 16.38 -2.57 8.31
CA CYS A 92 16.05 -2.33 9.72
C CYS A 92 16.07 -0.83 10.04
N LEU A 93 17.10 -0.11 9.61
CA LEU A 93 17.20 1.34 9.78
C LEU A 93 16.09 2.09 9.05
N VAL A 94 15.78 1.68 7.81
CA VAL A 94 14.67 2.26 7.04
C VAL A 94 13.34 2.02 7.74
N GLY A 95 13.06 0.80 8.19
CA GLY A 95 11.81 0.45 8.90
C GLY A 95 11.65 1.24 10.21
N LEU A 96 12.71 1.33 11.02
CA LEU A 96 12.72 2.09 12.26
C LEU A 96 12.48 3.59 11.99
N LEU A 97 13.23 4.17 11.05
CA LEU A 97 13.11 5.60 10.75
C LEU A 97 11.79 5.95 10.05
N SER A 98 11.26 5.08 9.18
CA SER A 98 9.94 5.28 8.60
C SER A 98 8.85 5.18 9.65
N GLY A 99 8.95 4.22 10.58
CA GLY A 99 8.00 4.10 11.70
C GLY A 99 7.99 5.37 12.55
N VAL A 100 9.16 5.84 13.01
CA VAL A 100 9.28 7.09 13.78
C VAL A 100 8.75 8.28 12.97
N SER A 101 9.07 8.37 11.68
CA SER A 101 8.65 9.50 10.85
C SER A 101 7.13 9.54 10.62
N VAL A 102 6.49 8.38 10.43
CA VAL A 102 5.03 8.29 10.27
C VAL A 102 4.31 8.52 11.59
N VAL A 103 4.87 8.08 12.73
CA VAL A 103 4.36 8.44 14.07
C VAL A 103 4.41 9.96 14.27
N LEU A 104 5.55 10.59 13.98
CA LEU A 104 5.71 12.04 14.07
C LEU A 104 4.76 12.79 13.14
N PHE A 105 4.52 12.28 11.93
CA PHE A 105 3.54 12.82 11.00
C PHE A 105 2.12 12.75 11.57
N ASN A 106 1.71 11.59 12.09
CA ASN A 106 0.41 11.44 12.74
C ASN A 106 0.28 12.36 13.95
N LEU A 107 1.30 12.44 14.81
CA LEU A 107 1.30 13.35 15.95
C LEU A 107 1.16 14.82 15.49
N SER A 108 1.86 15.20 14.43
CA SER A 108 1.74 16.54 13.84
C SER A 108 0.32 16.83 13.34
N VAL A 109 -0.35 15.84 12.75
CA VAL A 109 -1.76 15.96 12.34
C VAL A 109 -2.67 16.17 13.55
N HIS A 110 -2.43 15.44 14.65
CA HIS A 110 -3.21 15.57 15.88
C HIS A 110 -3.01 16.94 16.54
N GLU A 111 -1.77 17.41 16.65
CA GLU A 111 -1.46 18.75 17.18
C GLU A 111 -2.07 19.87 16.32
N ILE A 112 -1.99 19.76 14.99
CA ILE A 112 -2.61 20.76 14.10
C ILE A 112 -4.13 20.71 14.22
N ARG A 113 -4.70 19.51 14.26
CA ARG A 113 -6.15 19.35 14.48
C ARG A 113 -6.53 20.00 15.80
N ASP A 114 -5.83 19.69 16.88
CA ASP A 114 -6.14 20.21 18.20
C ASP A 114 -5.91 21.72 18.30
N LEU A 115 -4.95 22.29 17.56
CA LEU A 115 -4.74 23.74 17.48
C LEU A 115 -5.83 24.48 16.68
N PHE A 116 -6.16 24.00 15.47
CA PHE A 116 -7.17 24.64 14.62
C PHE A 116 -8.60 24.41 15.14
N TRP A 117 -8.77 23.33 15.89
CA TRP A 117 -10.01 22.96 16.55
C TRP A 117 -9.94 23.15 18.08
N ASP A 118 -8.99 23.94 18.59
CA ASP A 118 -8.82 24.08 20.05
C ASP A 118 -10.11 24.61 20.69
N GLY A 119 -10.55 23.89 21.74
CA GLY A 119 -11.84 24.07 22.42
C GLY A 119 -12.90 22.97 22.23
N ILE A 120 -12.78 22.05 21.25
CA ILE A 120 -13.75 20.95 21.02
C ILE A 120 -13.37 19.50 21.48
N PRO A 121 -12.18 19.17 22.04
CA PRO A 121 -11.76 17.77 22.13
C PRO A 121 -12.58 16.89 23.08
N LEU A 122 -13.22 17.45 24.13
CA LEU A 122 -13.99 16.64 25.08
C LEU A 122 -15.43 16.31 24.67
N ARG A 123 -16.01 16.97 23.65
CA ARG A 123 -17.45 16.82 23.35
C ARG A 123 -17.78 16.07 22.06
N GLY A 124 -16.81 15.73 21.21
CA GLY A 124 -17.07 15.04 19.94
C GLY A 124 -18.15 15.72 19.10
N ALA A 125 -18.87 14.95 18.27
CA ALA A 125 -19.94 15.47 17.40
C ALA A 125 -21.15 16.06 18.17
N SER A 126 -21.22 15.93 19.50
CA SER A 126 -22.30 16.49 20.29
C SER A 126 -22.25 18.03 20.37
N TRP A 127 -21.07 18.64 20.17
CA TRP A 127 -20.90 20.10 20.22
C TRP A 127 -21.63 20.85 19.10
N LEU A 128 -21.79 20.23 17.91
CA LEU A 128 -22.61 20.77 16.82
C LEU A 128 -24.06 21.09 17.25
N ARG A 129 -24.51 20.53 18.38
CA ARG A 129 -25.86 20.73 18.94
C ARG A 129 -25.91 21.79 20.05
N GLU A 130 -24.79 22.04 20.74
CA GLU A 130 -24.79 22.79 22.01
C GLU A 130 -24.38 24.26 21.85
N GLU A 131 -23.59 24.61 20.81
CA GLU A 131 -23.10 25.97 20.62
C GLU A 131 -24.06 26.84 19.78
N SER A 132 -24.01 28.16 19.98
CA SER A 132 -24.84 29.10 19.23
C SER A 132 -24.50 29.06 17.73
N ILE A 133 -25.54 28.96 16.90
CA ILE A 133 -25.47 28.72 15.43
C ILE A 133 -24.54 29.73 14.72
N GLY A 134 -24.42 30.96 15.22
CA GLY A 134 -23.66 32.03 14.58
C GLY A 134 -22.14 31.81 14.52
N GLU A 135 -21.54 31.29 15.59
CA GLU A 135 -20.07 31.11 15.67
C GLU A 135 -19.61 29.79 15.04
N ILE A 136 -20.49 28.77 15.04
CA ILE A 136 -20.21 27.45 14.45
C ILE A 136 -19.88 27.58 12.96
N TRP A 137 -20.72 28.26 12.18
CA TRP A 137 -20.54 28.37 10.73
C TRP A 137 -19.26 29.10 10.33
N GLN A 138 -18.88 30.13 11.10
CA GLN A 138 -17.64 30.85 10.84
C GLN A 138 -16.44 29.95 11.03
N ARG A 139 -16.36 29.17 12.12
CA ARG A 139 -15.24 28.25 12.34
C ARG A 139 -15.21 27.12 11.30
N VAL A 140 -16.36 26.55 10.94
CA VAL A 140 -16.47 25.48 9.93
C VAL A 140 -15.99 25.92 8.54
N ILE A 141 -16.15 27.20 8.18
CA ILE A 141 -15.68 27.73 6.89
C ILE A 141 -14.24 28.25 7.00
N LEU A 142 -13.91 29.00 8.06
CA LEU A 142 -12.60 29.63 8.21
C LEU A 142 -11.47 28.61 8.40
N VAL A 143 -11.71 27.50 9.11
CA VAL A 143 -10.68 26.49 9.34
C VAL A 143 -10.22 25.81 8.04
N PRO A 144 -11.09 25.23 7.19
CA PRO A 144 -10.68 24.68 5.89
C PRO A 144 -10.08 25.73 4.95
N VAL A 145 -10.59 26.98 4.96
CA VAL A 145 -10.02 28.07 4.15
C VAL A 145 -8.59 28.38 4.59
N SER A 146 -8.34 28.48 5.89
CA SER A 146 -6.99 28.70 6.43
C SER A 146 -6.05 27.54 6.09
N GLY A 147 -6.53 26.29 6.18
CA GLY A 147 -5.80 25.11 5.73
C GLY A 147 -5.43 25.18 4.24
N GLY A 148 -6.39 25.53 3.38
CA GLY A 148 -6.16 25.70 1.94
C GLY A 148 -5.13 26.78 1.62
N ILE A 149 -5.16 27.92 2.32
CA ILE A 149 -4.18 29.01 2.17
C ILE A 149 -2.79 28.52 2.56
N ILE A 150 -2.65 27.90 3.74
CA ILE A 150 -1.37 27.38 4.24
C ILE A 150 -0.76 26.36 3.26
N VAL A 151 -1.58 25.42 2.78
CA VAL A 151 -1.17 24.42 1.80
C VAL A 151 -0.76 25.07 0.47
N GLY A 152 -1.48 26.11 0.04
CA GLY A 152 -1.11 26.92 -1.13
C GLY A 152 0.26 27.59 -0.99
N VAL A 153 0.57 28.12 0.20
CA VAL A 153 1.88 28.70 0.52
C VAL A 153 2.97 27.63 0.49
N PHE A 154 2.74 26.47 1.12
CA PHE A 154 3.70 25.35 1.09
C PHE A 154 3.95 24.83 -0.32
N ASN A 155 2.91 24.72 -1.17
CA ASN A 155 3.07 24.28 -2.54
C ASN A 155 3.84 25.30 -3.39
N THR A 156 3.58 26.59 -3.16
CA THR A 156 4.34 27.68 -3.79
C THR A 156 5.81 27.62 -3.40
N LEU A 157 6.10 27.48 -2.10
CA LEU A 157 7.47 27.35 -1.57
C LEU A 157 8.19 26.13 -2.17
N ARG A 158 7.51 24.99 -2.26
CA ARG A 158 8.04 23.78 -2.90
C ARG A 158 8.39 24.02 -4.38
N SER A 159 7.50 24.69 -5.12
CA SER A 159 7.72 25.02 -6.52
C SER A 159 8.92 25.96 -6.70
N SER A 160 9.05 26.98 -5.85
CA SER A 160 10.20 27.88 -5.84
C SER A 160 11.52 27.17 -5.54
N ILE A 161 11.52 26.16 -4.66
CA ILE A 161 12.72 25.36 -4.39
C ILE A 161 13.10 24.49 -5.60
N ALA A 162 12.12 24.02 -6.38
CA ALA A 162 12.35 23.16 -7.55
C ALA A 162 12.97 23.91 -8.74
N THR A 163 12.65 25.20 -8.94
CA THR A 163 13.19 25.99 -10.07
C THR A 163 14.60 26.50 -9.80
N ASN A 164 14.98 26.75 -8.54
CA ASN A 164 16.27 27.32 -8.15
C ASN A 164 17.40 26.28 -7.99
N SER A 165 17.38 25.18 -8.75
CA SER A 165 18.23 24.00 -8.56
C SER A 165 19.48 23.93 -9.45
N ASN A 166 20.03 25.08 -9.88
CA ASN A 166 21.20 25.12 -10.77
C ASN A 166 22.56 25.05 -10.06
N ASP A 167 22.61 25.01 -8.73
CA ASP A 167 23.90 24.96 -8.02
C ASP A 167 23.84 24.03 -6.80
N THR A 168 25.01 23.54 -6.38
CA THR A 168 25.40 22.62 -5.29
C THR A 168 24.44 22.50 -4.09
N MET A 169 23.70 23.57 -3.77
CA MET A 169 22.54 23.64 -2.88
C MET A 169 21.41 22.61 -3.21
N SER A 170 21.40 22.01 -4.39
CA SER A 170 20.37 21.09 -4.89
C SER A 170 20.18 19.82 -4.05
N LYS A 171 21.24 19.29 -3.41
CA LYS A 171 21.12 18.06 -2.59
C LYS A 171 20.33 18.30 -1.30
N ILE A 172 20.64 19.41 -0.62
CA ILE A 172 19.91 19.84 0.59
C ILE A 172 18.46 20.15 0.22
N LYS A 173 18.24 20.98 -0.81
CA LYS A 173 16.90 21.30 -1.33
C LYS A 173 16.09 20.06 -1.74
N GLY A 174 16.75 19.04 -2.29
CA GLY A 174 16.14 17.75 -2.63
C GLY A 174 15.61 17.00 -1.40
N ALA A 175 16.36 17.02 -0.29
CA ALA A 175 15.96 16.38 0.96
C ALA A 175 14.81 17.10 1.68
N PHE A 176 14.72 18.43 1.53
CA PHE A 176 13.62 19.22 2.11
C PHE A 176 12.28 19.06 1.37
N ARG A 177 12.27 18.60 0.11
CA ARG A 177 11.04 18.42 -0.68
C ARG A 177 10.02 17.47 -0.03
N PRO A 178 10.37 16.22 0.35
CA PRO A 178 9.41 15.32 0.98
C PRO A 178 8.95 15.84 2.35
N PHE A 179 9.82 16.52 3.10
CA PHE A 179 9.46 17.14 4.38
C PHE A 179 8.39 18.22 4.20
N LEU A 180 8.56 19.12 3.23
CA LEU A 180 7.54 20.14 2.92
C LEU A 180 6.21 19.52 2.47
N LYS A 181 6.25 18.38 1.76
CA LYS A 181 5.02 17.67 1.38
C LYS A 181 4.33 17.05 2.60
N ALA A 182 5.08 16.43 3.50
CA ALA A 182 4.55 15.87 4.74
C ALA A 182 3.92 16.96 5.61
N MET A 183 4.56 18.13 5.71
CA MET A 183 4.00 19.29 6.42
C MET A 183 2.72 19.80 5.77
N ALA A 184 2.72 20.01 4.45
CA ALA A 184 1.50 20.42 3.73
C ALA A 184 0.35 19.42 3.93
N ALA A 185 0.65 18.11 3.88
CA ALA A 185 -0.33 17.06 4.16
C ALA A 185 -0.82 17.10 5.61
N SER A 186 0.07 17.37 6.57
CA SER A 186 -0.28 17.47 7.99
C SER A 186 -1.28 18.61 8.24
N PHE A 187 -1.05 19.78 7.64
CA PHE A 187 -1.99 20.90 7.70
C PHE A 187 -3.31 20.61 6.98
N THR A 188 -3.26 19.92 5.85
CA THR A 188 -4.46 19.58 5.09
C THR A 188 -5.37 18.64 5.89
N LEU A 189 -4.78 17.59 6.49
CA LEU A 189 -5.50 16.63 7.32
C LEU A 189 -5.97 17.26 8.64
N GLY A 190 -5.11 18.02 9.32
CA GLY A 190 -5.46 18.67 10.59
C GLY A 190 -6.58 19.70 10.47
N THR A 191 -6.68 20.41 9.33
CA THR A 191 -7.80 21.34 9.05
C THR A 191 -9.10 20.65 8.62
N GLY A 192 -9.13 19.31 8.53
CA GLY A 192 -10.33 18.54 8.21
C GLY A 192 -10.67 18.48 6.72
N ASN A 193 -9.70 18.74 5.83
CA ASN A 193 -9.94 18.55 4.40
C ASN A 193 -9.99 17.05 4.06
N SER A 194 -10.78 16.68 3.05
CA SER A 194 -11.01 15.30 2.65
C SER A 194 -9.80 14.73 1.90
N LEU A 195 -8.81 14.26 2.66
CA LEU A 195 -7.66 13.49 2.18
C LEU A 195 -7.37 12.34 3.14
N GLY A 196 -6.74 11.28 2.64
CA GLY A 196 -6.25 10.17 3.45
C GLY A 196 -4.77 10.34 3.85
N PRO A 197 -4.36 9.89 5.04
CA PRO A 197 -2.95 9.88 5.46
C PRO A 197 -2.09 8.82 4.73
N GLU A 198 -2.71 7.99 3.90
CA GLU A 198 -2.07 6.86 3.18
C GLU A 198 -0.96 7.33 2.25
N GLY A 199 -1.29 8.26 1.33
CA GLY A 199 -0.36 8.78 0.34
C GLY A 199 0.88 9.45 0.95
N PRO A 200 0.71 10.39 1.90
CA PRO A 200 1.83 10.99 2.63
C PRO A 200 2.72 9.97 3.34
N SER A 201 2.13 8.95 4.00
CA SER A 201 2.87 7.93 4.74
C SER A 201 3.76 7.09 3.82
N VAL A 202 3.24 6.68 2.65
CA VAL A 202 4.02 5.99 1.61
C VAL A 202 5.18 6.85 1.12
N GLU A 203 4.94 8.14 0.87
CA GLU A 203 5.97 9.03 0.35
C GLU A 203 7.07 9.31 1.37
N ILE A 204 6.73 9.45 2.65
CA ILE A 204 7.70 9.58 3.74
C ILE A 204 8.60 8.35 3.79
N GLY A 205 8.02 7.15 3.83
CA GLY A 205 8.78 5.89 3.85
C GLY A 205 9.64 5.69 2.58
N SER A 206 9.07 5.96 1.40
CA SER A 206 9.79 5.92 0.12
C SER A 206 10.96 6.92 0.07
N SER A 207 10.79 8.10 0.65
CA SER A 207 11.82 9.15 0.66
C SER A 207 13.00 8.78 1.55
N ILE A 208 12.72 8.23 2.73
CA ILE A 208 13.74 7.70 3.65
C ILE A 208 14.52 6.58 2.96
N ALA A 209 13.81 5.61 2.37
CA ALA A 209 14.44 4.51 1.63
C ALA A 209 15.31 4.99 0.45
N LYS A 210 14.85 5.97 -0.34
CA LYS A 210 15.66 6.60 -1.41
C LYS A 210 16.92 7.26 -0.84
N GLY A 211 16.82 7.90 0.33
CA GLY A 211 17.95 8.46 1.06
C GLY A 211 18.99 7.39 1.39
N PHE A 212 18.58 6.32 2.07
CA PHE A 212 19.48 5.22 2.41
C PHE A 212 20.03 4.48 1.19
N GLY A 213 19.23 4.26 0.16
CA GLY A 213 19.69 3.65 -1.09
C GLY A 213 20.79 4.46 -1.77
N ASN A 214 20.77 5.79 -1.66
CA ASN A 214 21.84 6.66 -2.13
C ASN A 214 23.07 6.63 -1.21
N VAL A 215 22.88 6.55 0.11
CA VAL A 215 23.99 6.47 1.09
C VAL A 215 24.79 5.18 0.91
N PHE A 216 24.10 4.04 0.80
CA PHE A 216 24.71 2.74 0.58
C PHE A 216 25.10 2.45 -0.87
N LYS A 217 24.90 3.41 -1.80
CA LYS A 217 25.20 3.29 -3.23
C LYS A 217 24.64 2.01 -3.86
N LEU A 218 23.40 1.67 -3.51
CA LEU A 218 22.74 0.46 -4.03
C LEU A 218 22.42 0.60 -5.53
N GLU A 219 22.63 -0.48 -6.28
CA GLU A 219 22.28 -0.58 -7.69
C GLU A 219 20.76 -0.74 -7.90
N GLY A 220 20.29 -0.46 -9.13
CA GLY A 220 18.88 -0.28 -9.48
C GLY A 220 17.91 -1.29 -8.85
N GLY A 221 18.16 -2.60 -9.00
CA GLY A 221 17.30 -3.64 -8.44
C GLY A 221 17.21 -3.62 -6.91
N LYS A 222 18.34 -3.48 -6.21
CA LYS A 222 18.41 -3.40 -4.73
C LYS A 222 17.86 -2.07 -4.20
N LYS A 223 18.06 -0.98 -4.96
CA LYS A 223 17.52 0.33 -4.62
C LYS A 223 16.01 0.34 -4.76
N LEU A 224 15.46 -0.27 -5.82
CA LEU A 224 14.02 -0.42 -6.00
C LEU A 224 13.39 -1.23 -4.87
N SER A 225 14.01 -2.36 -4.50
CA SER A 225 13.48 -3.16 -3.40
C SER A 225 13.57 -2.47 -2.05
N LEU A 226 14.61 -1.68 -1.80
CA LEU A 226 14.69 -0.84 -0.60
C LEU A 226 13.59 0.23 -0.58
N VAL A 227 13.27 0.82 -1.74
CA VAL A 227 12.15 1.77 -1.87
C VAL A 227 10.81 1.09 -1.62
N ALA A 228 10.63 -0.14 -2.09
CA ALA A 228 9.45 -0.95 -1.80
C ALA A 228 9.32 -1.27 -0.30
N ALA A 229 10.43 -1.62 0.36
CA ALA A 229 10.50 -1.81 1.80
C ALA A 229 10.08 -0.53 2.55
N GLY A 230 10.61 0.63 2.15
CA GLY A 230 10.20 1.92 2.71
C GLY A 230 8.71 2.24 2.51
N SER A 231 8.14 1.97 1.33
CA SER A 231 6.70 2.16 1.10
C SER A 231 5.84 1.20 1.93
N ALA A 232 6.27 -0.06 2.04
CA ALA A 232 5.59 -1.05 2.89
C ALA A 232 5.61 -0.60 4.34
N ALA A 233 6.76 -0.17 4.84
CA ALA A 233 6.96 0.33 6.19
C ALA A 233 6.14 1.60 6.48
N GLY A 234 5.99 2.49 5.48
CA GLY A 234 5.13 3.67 5.59
C GLY A 234 3.65 3.33 5.79
N ILE A 235 3.10 2.38 5.01
CA ILE A 235 1.72 1.91 5.17
C ILE A 235 1.55 1.08 6.44
N ALA A 236 2.51 0.19 6.71
CA ALA A 236 2.52 -0.69 7.87
C ALA A 236 2.47 0.11 9.19
N SER A 237 3.18 1.23 9.26
CA SER A 237 3.13 2.15 10.41
C SER A 237 1.90 3.05 10.42
N GLY A 238 1.38 3.44 9.25
CA GLY A 238 0.17 4.27 9.17
C GLY A 238 -1.12 3.54 9.59
N PHE A 239 -1.17 2.22 9.35
CA PHE A 239 -2.35 1.39 9.60
C PHE A 239 -2.15 0.31 10.67
N ASN A 240 -0.98 0.26 11.31
CA ASN A 240 -0.56 -0.87 12.14
C ASN A 240 -0.80 -2.24 11.46
N ALA A 241 -0.54 -2.32 10.15
CA ALA A 241 -0.93 -3.44 9.30
C ALA A 241 0.23 -3.88 8.38
N ALA A 242 1.21 -4.57 8.95
CA ALA A 242 2.43 -4.98 8.25
C ALA A 242 2.16 -5.79 6.96
N VAL A 243 1.25 -6.77 7.02
CA VAL A 243 0.92 -7.63 5.87
C VAL A 243 0.29 -6.82 4.74
N ALA A 244 -0.63 -5.91 5.06
CA ALA A 244 -1.26 -5.04 4.07
C ALA A 244 -0.23 -4.11 3.40
N GLY A 245 0.70 -3.55 4.19
CA GLY A 245 1.80 -2.75 3.67
C GLY A 245 2.71 -3.52 2.70
N CYS A 246 2.98 -4.80 2.99
CA CYS A 246 3.78 -5.66 2.10
C CYS A 246 3.08 -5.89 0.75
N PHE A 247 1.80 -6.25 0.74
CA PHE A 247 1.04 -6.43 -0.50
C PHE A 247 0.95 -5.12 -1.30
N PHE A 248 0.69 -4.00 -0.61
CA PHE A 248 0.68 -2.69 -1.24
C PHE A 248 2.02 -2.35 -1.91
N ALA A 249 3.15 -2.63 -1.27
CA ALA A 249 4.46 -2.37 -1.86
C ALA A 249 4.75 -3.26 -3.08
N VAL A 250 4.32 -4.52 -3.04
CA VAL A 250 4.44 -5.43 -4.19
C VAL A 250 3.63 -4.90 -5.38
N GLU A 251 2.39 -4.46 -5.17
CA GLU A 251 1.52 -3.94 -6.23
C GLU A 251 1.99 -2.57 -6.74
N SER A 252 2.35 -1.65 -5.85
CA SER A 252 2.65 -0.26 -6.22
C SER A 252 4.05 -0.05 -6.76
N VAL A 253 5.05 -0.81 -6.29
CA VAL A 253 6.46 -0.60 -6.66
C VAL A 253 7.00 -1.73 -7.55
N LEU A 254 6.70 -2.99 -7.22
CA LEU A 254 7.31 -4.14 -7.90
C LEU A 254 6.54 -4.56 -9.15
N TRP A 255 5.22 -4.53 -9.13
CA TRP A 255 4.41 -4.95 -10.27
C TRP A 255 4.65 -4.09 -11.53
N PRO A 256 4.80 -2.76 -11.46
CA PRO A 256 5.18 -1.95 -12.62
C PRO A 256 6.57 -2.28 -13.18
N THR A 257 7.44 -2.91 -12.38
CA THR A 257 8.83 -3.19 -12.71
C THR A 257 9.07 -4.67 -13.05
N SER A 258 8.05 -5.39 -13.50
CA SER A 258 8.00 -6.84 -13.80
C SER A 258 9.11 -7.40 -14.74
N VAL A 259 10.07 -6.60 -15.19
CA VAL A 259 11.25 -7.05 -15.95
C VAL A 259 12.32 -7.73 -15.08
N ASP A 260 12.36 -7.45 -13.76
CA ASP A 260 13.38 -7.99 -12.83
C ASP A 260 12.77 -8.86 -11.72
N SER A 261 12.03 -9.92 -12.09
CA SER A 261 11.41 -10.88 -11.15
C SER A 261 12.41 -11.53 -10.18
N SER A 262 13.69 -11.60 -10.55
CA SER A 262 14.76 -12.13 -9.70
C SER A 262 15.03 -11.26 -8.47
N SER A 263 14.79 -9.94 -8.55
CA SER A 263 14.95 -9.02 -7.42
C SER A 263 13.88 -9.23 -6.34
N LEU A 264 12.67 -9.68 -6.73
CA LEU A 264 11.56 -9.93 -5.82
C LEU A 264 11.88 -11.06 -4.82
N SER A 265 12.37 -12.21 -5.32
CA SER A 265 12.59 -13.38 -4.46
C SER A 265 13.57 -13.08 -3.32
N ASN A 266 14.69 -12.42 -3.61
CA ASN A 266 15.72 -12.11 -2.60
C ASN A 266 15.36 -10.90 -1.71
N SER A 267 14.38 -10.08 -2.10
CA SER A 267 14.03 -8.86 -1.35
C SER A 267 12.75 -8.98 -0.51
N THR A 268 11.96 -10.02 -0.71
CA THR A 268 10.74 -10.27 0.08
C THR A 268 10.98 -10.23 1.61
N PRO A 269 11.95 -10.97 2.18
CA PRO A 269 12.16 -10.96 3.63
C PRO A 269 12.56 -9.57 4.15
N MET A 270 13.32 -8.80 3.37
CA MET A 270 13.70 -7.43 3.70
C MET A 270 12.49 -6.49 3.81
N VAL A 271 11.55 -6.58 2.87
CA VAL A 271 10.31 -5.79 2.88
C VAL A 271 9.48 -6.13 4.10
N ILE A 272 9.28 -7.42 4.38
CA ILE A 272 8.51 -7.90 5.54
C ILE A 272 9.16 -7.43 6.84
N LEU A 273 10.47 -7.61 6.99
CA LEU A 273 11.22 -7.19 8.18
C LEU A 273 11.05 -5.68 8.44
N SER A 274 11.22 -4.84 7.41
CA SER A 274 11.06 -3.39 7.55
C SER A 274 9.62 -2.98 7.91
N ALA A 275 8.62 -3.67 7.37
CA ALA A 275 7.22 -3.42 7.64
C ALA A 275 6.84 -3.80 9.08
N VAL A 276 7.30 -4.95 9.57
CA VAL A 276 7.07 -5.40 10.95
C VAL A 276 7.75 -4.45 11.94
N ILE A 277 9.00 -4.06 11.70
CA ILE A 277 9.70 -3.09 12.56
C ILE A 277 8.93 -1.76 12.60
N ALA A 278 8.45 -1.27 11.45
CA ALA A 278 7.69 -0.03 11.40
C ALA A 278 6.34 -0.12 12.12
N SER A 279 5.62 -1.25 12.03
CA SER A 279 4.38 -1.49 12.77
C SER A 279 4.62 -1.52 14.28
N VAL A 280 5.65 -2.23 14.75
CA VAL A 280 6.02 -2.25 16.18
C VAL A 280 6.38 -0.84 16.66
N VAL A 281 7.12 -0.08 15.87
CA VAL A 281 7.48 1.32 16.20
C VAL A 281 6.25 2.24 16.21
N SER A 282 5.26 2.03 15.33
CA SER A 282 4.01 2.79 15.40
C SER A 282 3.16 2.42 16.59
N GLU A 283 3.12 1.14 16.96
CA GLU A 283 2.33 0.66 18.08
C GLU A 283 2.84 1.20 19.43
N ILE A 284 4.16 1.28 19.62
CA ILE A 284 4.73 1.92 20.82
C ILE A 284 4.45 3.43 20.88
N GLY A 285 4.24 4.08 19.73
CA GLY A 285 4.08 5.53 19.63
C GLY A 285 2.63 6.01 19.69
N LEU A 286 1.73 5.31 19.00
CA LEU A 286 0.30 5.66 18.86
C LEU A 286 -0.60 4.80 19.75
N GLY A 287 -0.08 3.69 20.30
CA GLY A 287 -0.87 2.69 21.01
C GLY A 287 -1.42 1.59 20.10
N SER A 288 -1.94 0.54 20.74
CA SER A 288 -2.51 -0.64 20.09
C SER A 288 -4.04 -0.56 19.91
N ASP A 289 -4.64 0.60 20.18
CA ASP A 289 -6.09 0.70 20.26
C ASP A 289 -6.73 0.50 18.87
N PRO A 290 -7.67 -0.46 18.73
CA PRO A 290 -8.38 -0.66 17.49
C PRO A 290 -9.22 0.58 17.18
N ALA A 291 -9.14 1.08 15.94
CA ALA A 291 -9.90 2.23 15.49
C ALA A 291 -11.44 2.04 15.63
N PHE A 292 -11.90 0.79 15.64
CA PHE A 292 -13.30 0.43 15.84
C PHE A 292 -13.43 -0.63 16.92
N THR A 293 -14.00 -0.25 18.07
CA THR A 293 -14.51 -1.22 19.05
C THR A 293 -15.84 -1.75 18.51
N VAL A 294 -15.84 -2.96 17.97
CA VAL A 294 -17.07 -3.63 17.57
C VAL A 294 -17.83 -4.10 18.81
N PRO A 295 -19.14 -3.88 18.91
CA PRO A 295 -19.93 -4.46 19.98
C PRO A 295 -19.88 -6.00 19.87
N GLU A 296 -19.87 -6.67 21.02
CA GLU A 296 -19.92 -8.14 21.08
C GLU A 296 -21.22 -8.62 20.43
N TYR A 297 -21.08 -9.36 19.32
CA TYR A 297 -22.20 -9.95 18.61
C TYR A 297 -22.29 -11.42 19.00
N ASP A 298 -23.38 -11.80 19.66
CA ASP A 298 -23.68 -13.20 19.97
C ASP A 298 -24.44 -13.81 18.79
N PHE A 299 -23.87 -14.84 18.16
CA PHE A 299 -24.49 -15.55 17.05
C PHE A 299 -25.66 -16.38 17.58
N ARG A 300 -26.88 -15.82 17.55
CA ARG A 300 -28.08 -16.52 18.03
C ARG A 300 -28.54 -17.65 17.11
N SER A 301 -28.18 -17.62 15.83
CA SER A 301 -28.56 -18.68 14.87
C SER A 301 -27.55 -18.86 13.73
N PRO A 302 -27.30 -20.09 13.24
CA PRO A 302 -26.41 -20.35 12.10
C PRO A 302 -26.87 -19.67 10.80
N THR A 303 -28.16 -19.36 10.68
CA THR A 303 -28.77 -18.70 9.51
C THR A 303 -28.33 -17.25 9.33
N GLU A 304 -27.78 -16.58 10.35
CA GLU A 304 -27.24 -15.21 10.23
C GLU A 304 -25.99 -15.17 9.33
N ILE A 305 -25.23 -16.26 9.26
CA ILE A 305 -24.07 -16.38 8.35
C ILE A 305 -24.53 -16.50 6.89
N GLU A 306 -25.70 -17.08 6.63
CA GLU A 306 -26.27 -17.20 5.29
C GLU A 306 -26.86 -15.88 4.79
N SER A 307 -27.53 -15.09 5.64
CA SER A 307 -28.08 -13.79 5.20
C SER A 307 -26.97 -12.80 4.83
N MET A 308 -25.80 -12.90 5.45
CA MET A 308 -24.64 -12.08 5.10
C MET A 308 -24.02 -12.47 3.75
N ARG A 309 -24.16 -13.73 3.30
CA ARG A 309 -23.73 -14.17 1.97
C ARG A 309 -24.64 -13.71 0.82
N ILE A 310 -25.86 -13.24 1.11
CA ILE A 310 -26.84 -12.87 0.06
C ILE A 310 -26.61 -11.45 -0.48
N PHE A 311 -25.86 -10.60 0.22
CA PHE A 311 -25.63 -9.20 -0.19
C PHE A 311 -24.26 -8.91 -0.86
N THR A 312 -23.47 -9.95 -1.15
CA THR A 312 -22.30 -9.86 -2.05
C THR A 312 -22.61 -10.47 -3.40
#